data_AF-A0A7W7U1W0-F1
#
_entry.id   AF-A0A7W7U1W0-F1
#
_cell.length_a   1.000
_cell.length_b   1.000
_cell.length_c   1.000
_cell.angle_alpha   90.00
_cell.angle_beta   90.00
_cell.angle_gamma   90.00
#
_symmetry.space_group_name_H-M   'P 1'
#
loop_
_entity.id
_entity.type
_entity.pdbx_description
1 polymer ?
#
loop_
_entity_poly.entity_id
_entity_poly.type
_entity_poly.pdbx_seq_one_letter_code
_entity_poly.pdbx_strand_id
1 'polypeptide(L)' 'MIDLDDDLLAEVAKALGTGTKKETVNTALREVLENRRRALALTRLRAAAGEGAFDLELFEDKRNYRR' A
#
# COMPACT_ATOMS: atom_id res chain seq x y z
N MET A 1 -15.28 -23.67 13.20
CA MET A 1 -15.77 -23.08 11.94
C MET A 1 -15.83 -21.58 12.18
N ILE A 2 -15.15 -20.77 11.37
CA ILE A 2 -15.28 -19.31 11.45
C ILE A 2 -16.51 -18.95 10.63
N ASP A 3 -17.42 -18.19 11.22
CA ASP A 3 -18.57 -17.64 10.51
C ASP A 3 -18.09 -16.46 9.66
N LEU A 4 -18.33 -16.54 8.35
CA LEU A 4 -18.01 -15.48 7.39
C LEU A 4 -19.28 -15.11 6.65
N ASP A 5 -19.46 -13.82 6.47
CA ASP A 5 -20.49 -13.27 5.59
C ASP A 5 -20.18 -13.65 4.13
N ASP A 6 -21.04 -14.49 3.55
CA ASP A 6 -20.87 -15.03 2.20
C ASP A 6 -21.12 -13.98 1.11
N ASP A 7 -21.98 -13.00 1.36
CA ASP A 7 -22.23 -11.89 0.44
C ASP A 7 -20.99 -10.98 0.38
N LEU A 8 -20.43 -10.63 1.55
CA LEU A 8 -19.18 -9.87 1.62
C LEU A 8 -18.05 -10.62 0.91
N LEU A 9 -17.94 -11.93 1.13
CA LEU A 9 -16.89 -12.73 0.51
C LEU A 9 -17.05 -12.80 -1.01
N ALA A 10 -18.27 -12.85 -1.53
CA ALA A 10 -18.54 -12.80 -2.97
C ALA A 10 -18.14 -11.45 -3.58
N GLU A 11 -18.43 -10.34 -2.90
CA GLU A 11 -18.04 -9.01 -3.37
C GLU A 11 -16.52 -8.83 -3.37
N VAL A 12 -15.84 -9.29 -2.31
CA VAL A 12 -14.36 -9.29 -2.26
C VAL A 12 -13.78 -10.22 -3.32
N ALA A 13 -14.41 -11.38 -3.57
CA ALA A 13 -13.95 -12.30 -4.60
C ALA A 13 -14.00 -11.68 -5.99
N LYS A 14 -15.08 -10.95 -6.32
CA LYS A 14 -15.20 -10.18 -7.57
C LYS A 14 -14.13 -9.08 -7.64
N ALA A 15 -13.95 -8.32 -6.56
CA ALA A 15 -12.97 -7.23 -6.52
C ALA A 15 -11.53 -7.72 -6.68
N LEU A 16 -11.20 -8.88 -6.10
CA LEU A 16 -9.87 -9.48 -6.16
C LEU A 16 -9.68 -10.43 -7.36
N GLY A 17 -10.72 -10.72 -8.13
CA GLY A 17 -10.69 -11.66 -9.25
C GLY A 17 -10.40 -13.11 -8.83
N THR A 18 -10.78 -13.49 -7.62
CA THR A 18 -10.47 -14.81 -7.05
C THR A 18 -11.60 -15.82 -7.23
N GLY A 19 -11.25 -17.09 -7.43
CA GLY A 19 -12.22 -18.14 -7.78
C GLY A 19 -12.75 -18.97 -6.60
N THR A 20 -12.09 -18.91 -5.44
CA THR A 20 -12.46 -19.73 -4.27
C THR A 20 -12.46 -18.91 -2.99
N LYS A 21 -13.35 -19.26 -2.04
CA LYS A 21 -13.42 -18.64 -0.71
C LYS A 21 -12.06 -18.55 -0.02
N LYS A 22 -11.26 -19.64 -0.07
CA LYS A 22 -9.92 -19.70 0.51
C LYS A 22 -8.95 -18.73 -0.16
N GLU A 23 -8.98 -18.66 -1.48
CA GLU A 23 -8.14 -17.75 -2.26
C GLU A 23 -8.51 -16.28 -1.97
N THR A 24 -9.80 -15.97 -1.94
CA THR A 24 -10.30 -14.63 -1.59
C THR A 24 -9.81 -14.19 -0.21
N VAL A 25 -9.97 -15.04 0.81
CA VAL A 25 -9.52 -14.73 2.18
C VAL A 25 -8.01 -14.51 2.22
N ASN A 26 -7.22 -15.42 1.64
CA ASN A 26 -5.76 -15.32 1.69
C ASN A 26 -5.25 -14.07 0.96
N THR A 27 -5.83 -13.74 -0.19
CA THR A 27 -5.47 -12.55 -0.95
C THR A 27 -5.90 -11.28 -0.22
N ALA A 28 -7.11 -11.24 0.33
CA ALA A 28 -7.60 -10.10 1.12
C ALA A 28 -6.71 -9.82 2.34
N LEU A 29 -6.32 -10.86 3.08
CA LEU A 29 -5.44 -10.71 4.25
C LEU A 29 -4.06 -10.15 3.85
N ARG A 30 -3.51 -10.60 2.72
CA ARG A 30 -2.24 -10.07 2.20
C ARG A 30 -2.39 -8.60 1.80
N GLU A 31 -3.44 -8.25 1.07
CA GLU A 31 -3.71 -6.87 0.65
C GLU A 31 -3.88 -5.93 1.84
N VAL A 32 -4.57 -6.35 2.90
CA VAL A 32 -4.72 -5.56 4.13
C VAL A 32 -3.35 -5.28 4.79
N LEU A 33 -2.50 -6.30 4.90
CA LEU A 33 -1.16 -6.14 5.47
C LEU A 33 -0.29 -5.20 4.61
N GLU A 34 -0.33 -5.35 3.29
CA GLU A 34 0.43 -4.52 2.36
C GLU A 34 -0.10 -3.07 2.33
N ASN A 35 -1.42 -2.88 2.39
CA ASN A 35 -2.01 -1.55 2.53
C ASN A 35 -1.57 -0.88 3.84
N ARG A 36 -1.60 -1.61 4.96
CA ARG A 36 -1.12 -1.09 6.25
C ARG A 36 0.36 -0.72 6.21
N ARG A 37 1.21 -1.56 5.60
CA ARG A 37 2.64 -1.28 5.42
C ARG A 37 2.86 -0.01 4.60
N ARG A 38 2.16 0.12 3.47
CA ARG A 38 2.20 1.32 2.61
C ARG A 38 1.76 2.58 3.36
N ALA A 39 0.69 2.51 4.13
CA ALA A 39 0.21 3.64 4.94
C ALA A 39 1.25 4.08 5.98
N LEU A 40 1.88 3.14 6.69
CA LEU A 40 2.94 3.45 7.65
C LEU A 40 4.18 4.04 6.98
N ALA A 41 4.58 3.51 5.83
CA ALA A 41 5.70 4.05 5.06
C ALA A 41 5.42 5.50 4.62
N LEU A 42 4.20 5.78 4.16
CA LEU A 42 3.78 7.14 3.79
C LEU A 42 3.79 8.11 4.99
N THR A 43 3.32 7.67 6.16
CA THR A 43 3.40 8.48 7.38
C THR A 43 4.85 8.83 7.73
N ARG A 44 5.75 7.85 7.68
CA ARG A 44 7.19 8.07 7.95
C ARG A 44 7.82 9.00 6.91
N LEU A 45 7.48 8.82 5.63
CA LEU A 45 7.95 9.69 4.55
C LEU A 45 7.54 11.15 4.78
N ARG A 46 6.28 11.38 5.20
CA ARG A 46 5.78 12.71 5.51
C ARG A 46 6.49 13.35 6.71
N ALA A 47 6.76 12.56 7.76
CA ALA A 47 7.53 13.04 8.91
C ALA A 47 8.95 13.45 8.50
N ALA A 48 9.65 12.58 7.76
CA ALA A 48 11.00 12.86 7.25
C ALA A 48 11.03 14.10 6.35
N ALA A 49 10.02 14.28 5.49
CA ALA A 49 9.90 15.48 4.67
C ALA A 49 9.72 16.76 5.50
N GLY A 50 8.89 16.72 6.56
CA GLY A 50 8.71 17.84 7.48
C GLY A 50 9.95 18.17 8.30
N GLU A 51 10.82 17.19 8.54
CA GLU A 51 12.10 17.35 9.24
C GLU A 51 13.25 17.79 8.32
N GLY A 52 12.98 18.00 7.02
CA GLY A 52 14.00 18.41 6.06
C GLY A 52 14.92 17.28 5.59
N ALA A 53 14.48 16.02 5.66
CA ALA A 53 15.26 14.87 5.19
C ALA A 53 15.50 14.87 3.66
N PHE A 54 14.84 15.76 2.91
CA PHE A 54 15.07 15.97 1.49
C PHE A 54 15.75 17.33 1.29
N ASP A 55 16.98 17.29 0.77
CA ASP A 55 17.66 18.48 0.27
C ASP A 55 17.09 18.82 -1.11
N LEU A 56 16.09 19.70 -1.11
CA LEU A 56 15.44 20.15 -2.33
C LEU A 56 16.32 21.12 -3.13
N GLU A 57 17.22 21.85 -2.46
CA GLU A 57 18.12 22.81 -3.08
C GLU A 57 19.13 22.11 -4.00
N LEU A 58 19.55 20.89 -3.65
CA LEU A 58 20.36 20.02 -4.52
C LEU A 58 19.69 19.73 -5.87
N PHE A 59 18.35 19.60 -5.91
CA PHE A 59 17.60 19.36 -7.14
C PHE A 59 17.36 20.63 -7.97
N GLU A 60 17.62 21.82 -7.43
CA GLU A 60 17.47 23.09 -8.14
C GLU A 60 18.73 23.45 -8.96
N ASP A 61 19.90 22.89 -8.63
CA ASP A 61 21.12 23.09 -9.42
C ASP A 61 21.15 22.25 -10.71
N LYS A 62 20.46 22.76 -11.72
CA LYS A 62 20.36 22.17 -13.06
C LYS A 62 21.71 22.07 -13.80
N ARG A 63 22.78 22.71 -13.31
CA ARG A 63 24.12 22.64 -13.94
C ARG A 63 24.74 21.25 -13.79
N ASN A 64 24.29 20.45 -12.81
CA ASN A 64 24.79 19.10 -12.55
C ASN A 64 23.98 17.97 -13.21
N TYR A 65 22.91 18.30 -13.96
CA TYR A 65 22.01 17.29 -14.55
C TYR A 65 22.56 16.60 -15.81
N ARG A 66 23.61 17.14 -16.41
CA ARG A 66 24.25 16.64 -17.64
C ARG A 66 25.74 16.46 -17.41
N ARG A 67 26.14 15.41 -16.70
CA ARG A 67 27.51 14.91 -16.75
C ARG A 67 27.51 13.41 -16.87
#